data_AF-A0A831TZW1-F1
#
_entry.id   AF-A0A831TZW1-F1
#
_cell.length_a   1.000
_cell.length_b   1.000
_cell.length_c   1.000
_cell.angle_alpha   90.00
_cell.angle_beta   90.00
_cell.angle_gamma   90.00
#
_symmetry.space_group_name_H-M   'P 1'
#
loop_
_entity.id
_entity.type
_entity.pdbx_description
1 polymer ?
#
loop_
_entity_poly.entity_id
_entity_poly.type
_entity_poly.pdbx_seq_one_letter_code
_entity_poly.pdbx_strand_id
1 'polypeptide(L)'
;QTGVSRDDLELFWDALQNMWDLDRSSSRGMMACRGLYVFSHDNPLGNAHAHRLFERIQVRKRQGVTAPRSFADYEVLVPEEGVVEEGVTLTRLVG
;
A
#
# COMPACT_ATOMS: atom_id res chain seq x y z
N GLN A 1 -21.19 0.15 17.01
CA GLN A 1 -19.86 0.68 16.61
C GLN A 1 -18.82 -0.21 17.27
N THR A 2 -17.79 -0.64 16.56
CA THR A 2 -16.86 -1.70 16.99
C THR A 2 -15.76 -1.25 17.97
N GLY A 3 -15.68 0.04 18.31
CA GLY A 3 -14.74 0.56 19.31
C GLY A 3 -13.29 0.75 18.81
N VAL A 4 -13.05 0.63 17.51
CA VAL A 4 -11.72 0.83 16.91
C VAL A 4 -11.18 2.23 17.23
N SER A 5 -9.97 2.27 17.77
CA SER A 5 -9.25 3.48 18.15
C SER A 5 -8.14 3.82 17.16
N ARG A 6 -7.48 4.97 17.37
CA ARG A 6 -6.30 5.36 16.60
C ARG A 6 -5.12 4.42 16.88
N ASP A 7 -4.94 4.01 18.12
CA ASP A 7 -3.87 3.10 18.53
C ASP A 7 -4.04 1.72 17.86
N ASP A 8 -5.29 1.25 17.72
CA ASP A 8 -5.58 0.01 16.98
C ASP A 8 -5.20 0.14 15.49
N LEU A 9 -5.43 1.31 14.91
CA LEU A 9 -5.09 1.58 13.51
C LEU A 9 -3.57 1.66 13.31
N GLU A 10 -2.85 2.28 14.24
CA GLU A 10 -1.38 2.32 14.23
C GLU A 10 -0.79 0.91 14.37
N LEU A 11 -1.32 0.09 15.28
CA LEU A 11 -0.93 -1.31 15.43
C LEU A 11 -1.24 -2.12 14.16
N PHE A 12 -2.37 -1.86 13.50
CA PHE A 12 -2.72 -2.51 12.25
C PHE A 12 -1.73 -2.19 11.13
N TRP A 13 -1.27 -0.94 11.03
CA TRP A 13 -0.24 -0.55 10.08
C TRP A 13 1.11 -1.20 10.36
N ASP A 14 1.52 -1.26 11.63
CA ASP A 14 2.75 -1.97 12.02
C ASP A 14 2.65 -3.46 11.68
N ALA A 15 1.50 -4.08 11.97
CA ALA A 15 1.25 -5.48 11.63
C ALA A 15 1.34 -5.72 10.12
N LEU A 16 0.76 -4.86 9.26
CA LEU A 16 0.86 -4.99 7.81
C LEU A 16 2.30 -4.83 7.31
N GLN A 17 3.09 -3.93 7.89
CA GLN A 17 4.49 -3.74 7.50
C GLN A 17 5.33 -4.99 7.80
N ASN A 18 5.12 -5.60 8.96
CA ASN A 18 5.92 -6.74 9.45
C ASN A 18 5.30 -8.12 9.15
N MET A 19 4.11 -8.18 8.53
CA MET A 19 3.30 -9.40 8.40
C MET A 19 4.06 -10.59 7.80
N TRP A 20 4.93 -10.32 6.82
CA TRP A 20 5.62 -11.35 6.05
C TRP A 20 6.99 -11.75 6.58
N ASP A 21 7.56 -10.96 7.49
CA ASP A 21 8.81 -11.33 8.17
C ASP A 21 8.57 -12.39 9.26
N LEU A 22 7.36 -12.40 9.82
CA LEU A 22 6.96 -13.30 10.91
C LEU A 22 6.29 -14.59 10.42
N ASP A 23 5.81 -14.66 9.17
CA ASP A 23 5.20 -15.86 8.56
C ASP A 23 6.21 -16.64 7.69
N ARG A 24 7.30 -17.10 8.31
CA ARG A 24 8.28 -17.97 7.64
C ARG A 24 7.82 -19.43 7.74
N SER A 25 7.28 -19.97 6.65
CA SER A 25 7.01 -21.40 6.51
C SER A 25 7.81 -21.97 5.34
N SER A 26 8.12 -23.27 5.36
CA SER A 26 8.89 -23.93 4.29
C SER A 26 8.17 -23.94 2.93
N SER A 27 6.87 -23.67 2.89
CA SER A 27 6.04 -23.63 1.68
C SER A 27 5.86 -22.22 1.11
N ARG A 28 6.10 -21.17 1.90
CA ARG A 28 6.03 -19.76 1.49
C ARG A 28 7.47 -19.26 1.45
N GLY A 29 8.04 -19.10 0.25
CA GLY A 29 9.41 -18.58 0.09
C GLY A 29 9.59 -17.18 0.71
N MET A 30 10.67 -16.49 0.37
CA MET A 30 10.91 -15.15 0.93
C MET A 30 9.86 -14.15 0.43
N MET A 31 8.96 -13.73 1.32
CA MET A 31 7.97 -12.68 1.09
C MET A 31 8.38 -11.42 1.83
N ALA A 32 8.06 -10.25 1.28
CA ALA A 32 8.30 -8.96 1.90
C ALA A 32 7.25 -7.95 1.44
N CYS A 33 6.83 -7.05 2.33
CA CYS A 33 6.01 -5.91 1.94
C CYS A 33 6.82 -5.00 1.00
N ARG A 34 6.28 -4.71 -0.19
CA ARG A 34 6.94 -3.87 -1.20
C ARG A 34 6.33 -2.48 -1.34
N GLY A 35 5.15 -2.27 -0.77
CA GLY A 35 4.43 -1.02 -0.88
C GLY A 35 3.22 -1.02 0.05
N LEU A 36 3.07 0.05 0.83
CA LEU A 36 1.94 0.31 1.70
C LEU A 36 1.61 1.79 1.61
N TYR A 37 0.47 2.08 0.99
CA TYR A 37 0.03 3.41 0.61
C TYR A 37 -1.37 3.64 1.21
N VAL A 38 -1.50 4.66 2.05
CA VAL A 38 -2.72 4.95 2.81
C VAL A 38 -3.38 6.19 2.21
N PHE A 39 -4.62 6.05 1.75
CA PHE A 39 -5.46 7.18 1.35
C PHE A 39 -6.39 7.56 2.50
N SER A 40 -6.07 8.66 3.18
CA SER A 40 -6.86 9.19 4.29
C SER A 40 -7.89 10.20 3.78
N HIS A 41 -9.13 10.05 4.20
CA HIS A 41 -10.25 10.93 3.85
C HIS A 41 -10.64 11.82 5.03
N ASP A 42 -10.95 13.09 4.77
CA ASP A 42 -11.41 14.02 5.81
C ASP A 42 -12.89 13.79 6.18
N ASN A 43 -13.67 13.22 5.26
CA ASN A 43 -15.07 12.86 5.47
C ASN A 43 -15.20 11.37 5.80
N PRO A 44 -15.89 10.98 6.90
CA PRO A 44 -16.16 9.58 7.22
C PRO A 44 -16.93 8.79 6.15
N LEU A 45 -17.67 9.48 5.27
CA LEU A 45 -18.37 8.87 4.13
C LEU A 45 -17.47 8.72 2.89
N GLY A 46 -16.25 9.26 2.94
CA GLY A 46 -15.30 9.33 1.83
C GLY A 46 -15.42 10.62 1.02
N ASN A 47 -14.29 11.08 0.51
CA ASN A 47 -14.17 12.24 -0.38
C ASN A 47 -13.99 11.85 -1.86
N ALA A 48 -13.56 10.62 -2.14
CA ALA A 48 -13.33 10.12 -3.48
C ALA A 48 -13.67 8.63 -3.56
N HIS A 49 -14.01 8.15 -4.76
CA HIS A 49 -14.28 6.74 -4.99
C HIS A 49 -12.99 5.91 -4.92
N ALA A 50 -13.02 4.80 -4.17
CA ALA A 50 -11.85 3.94 -3.96
C ALA A 50 -11.17 3.47 -5.25
N HIS A 51 -11.94 3.13 -6.31
CA HIS A 51 -11.36 2.68 -7.57
C HIS A 51 -10.45 3.75 -8.21
N ARG A 52 -10.82 5.04 -8.14
CA ARG A 52 -10.01 6.13 -8.68
C ARG A 52 -8.70 6.32 -7.91
N LEU A 53 -8.75 6.09 -6.60
CA LEU A 53 -7.55 6.16 -5.75
C LEU A 53 -6.61 4.98 -6.05
N PHE A 54 -7.16 3.78 -6.24
CA PHE A 54 -6.36 2.61 -6.59
C PHE A 54 -5.71 2.71 -7.97
N GLU A 55 -6.38 3.32 -8.96
CA GLU A 55 -5.80 3.58 -10.29
C GLU A 55 -4.58 4.52 -10.28
N ARG A 56 -4.39 5.29 -9.20
CA ARG A 56 -3.21 6.16 -9.06
C ARG A 56 -1.93 5.37 -8.78
N ILE A 57 -2.03 4.13 -8.29
CA ILE A 57 -0.88 3.26 -8.06
C ILE A 57 -0.76 2.34 -9.28
N GLN A 58 0.26 2.55 -10.09
CA GLN A 58 0.50 1.74 -11.28
C GLN A 58 1.74 0.88 -11.09
N VAL A 59 1.58 -0.43 -11.22
CA VAL A 59 2.69 -1.39 -11.21
C VAL A 59 2.82 -1.96 -12.60
N ARG A 60 3.97 -1.74 -13.24
CA ARG A 60 4.24 -2.25 -14.59
C ARG A 60 5.57 -2.99 -14.64
N LYS A 61 5.65 -3.99 -15.53
CA LYS A 61 6.93 -4.62 -15.84
C LYS A 61 7.83 -3.61 -16.55
N ARG A 62 9.12 -3.60 -16.24
CA ARG A 62 10.09 -2.80 -16.99
C ARG A 62 10.18 -3.29 -18.43
N GLN A 63 10.60 -2.39 -19.32
CA GLN A 63 10.75 -2.69 -20.73
C GLN A 63 11.73 -3.85 -20.94
N GLY A 64 11.37 -4.79 -21.81
CA GLY A 64 12.18 -6.00 -22.08
C GLY A 64 11.98 -7.15 -21.10
N VAL A 65 11.23 -6.97 -20.00
CA VAL A 65 10.93 -8.05 -19.06
C VAL A 65 9.72 -8.87 -19.55
N THR A 66 10.00 -10.06 -20.08
CA THR A 66 8.94 -11.03 -20.44
C THR A 66 8.42 -11.74 -19.19
N ALA A 67 9.33 -12.33 -18.39
CA ALA A 67 9.02 -13.09 -17.19
C ALA A 67 9.81 -12.56 -15.98
N PRO A 68 9.20 -11.71 -15.12
CA PRO A 68 9.89 -11.12 -13.97
C PRO A 68 10.26 -12.19 -12.94
N ARG A 69 11.43 -12.04 -12.34
CA ARG A 69 11.98 -12.93 -11.30
C ARG A 69 12.40 -12.18 -10.05
N SER A 70 12.42 -10.85 -10.10
CA SER A 70 12.71 -9.97 -8.97
C SER A 70 11.74 -8.78 -8.94
N PHE A 71 11.64 -8.12 -7.79
CA PHE A 71 10.88 -6.87 -7.69
C PHE A 71 11.50 -5.74 -8.52
N ALA A 72 12.82 -5.77 -8.76
CA ALA A 72 13.51 -4.78 -9.58
C ALA A 72 13.08 -4.83 -11.06
N ASP A 73 12.48 -5.94 -11.50
CA ASP A 73 11.90 -6.08 -12.84
C ASP A 73 10.61 -5.29 -13.02
N TYR A 74 10.10 -4.68 -11.95
CA TYR A 74 8.94 -3.81 -11.95
C TYR A 74 9.32 -2.35 -11.77
N GLU A 75 8.43 -1.50 -12.23
CA GLU A 75 8.38 -0.08 -11.95
C GLU A 75 7.04 0.20 -11.27
N VAL A 76 7.10 0.83 -10.10
CA VAL A 76 5.93 1.24 -9.33
C VAL A 76 5.84 2.75 -9.43
N LEU A 77 4.79 3.23 -10.09
CA LEU A 77 4.47 4.64 -10.22
C LEU A 77 3.39 4.98 -9.20
N VAL A 78 3.73 5.91 -8.30
CA VAL A 78 2.85 6.37 -7.23
C VAL A 78 2.92 7.89 -7.18
N PRO A 79 1.81 8.59 -6.89
CA PRO A 79 1.86 10.01 -6.61
C PRO A 79 2.83 10.34 -5.48
N GLU A 80 3.29 11.59 -5.45
CA GLU A 80 3.96 12.12 -4.29
C GLU A 80 3.04 12.09 -3.06
N GLU A 81 3.63 11.96 -1.88
CA GLU A 81 2.89 12.03 -0.63
C GLU A 81 2.25 13.42 -0.43
N GLY A 82 1.13 13.44 0.28
CA GLY A 82 0.35 14.66 0.53
C GLY A 82 -1.00 14.64 -0.16
N VAL A 83 -1.54 15.82 -0.45
CA VAL A 83 -2.90 15.97 -0.99
C VAL A 83 -2.94 15.52 -2.45
N VAL A 84 -3.71 14.46 -2.73
CA VAL A 84 -3.84 13.88 -4.08
C VAL A 84 -5.18 14.22 -4.75
N GLU A 85 -6.17 14.60 -3.94
CA GLU A 85 -7.51 15.04 -4.32
C GLU A 85 -8.10 15.84 -3.17
N GLU A 86 -9.17 16.61 -3.42
CA GLU A 86 -9.82 17.40 -2.38
C GLU A 86 -10.29 16.51 -1.21
N GLY A 87 -9.76 16.77 -0.01
CA GLY A 87 -10.03 15.98 1.18
C GLY A 87 -9.48 14.55 1.16
N VAL A 88 -8.48 14.26 0.30
CA VAL A 88 -7.76 12.98 0.28
C VAL A 88 -6.25 13.20 0.37
N THR A 89 -5.64 12.65 1.42
CA THR A 89 -4.19 12.66 1.63
C THR A 89 -3.62 11.27 1.43
N LEU A 90 -2.56 11.17 0.62
CA LEU A 90 -1.75 9.96 0.47
C LEU A 90 -0.58 9.99 1.46
N THR A 91 -0.44 8.93 2.24
CA THR A 91 0.73 8.68 3.11
C THR A 91 1.41 7.39 2.67
N ARG A 92 2.73 7.41 2.50
CA ARG A 92 3.51 6.21 2.18
C ARG A 92 4.15 5.66 3.45
N LEU A 93 3.79 4.43 3.79
CA LEU A 93 4.40 3.72 4.93
C LEU A 93 5.51 2.78 4.47
N VAL A 94 5.36 2.18 3.28
CA VAL A 94 6.37 1.34 2.61
C VAL A 94 6.36 1.65 1.12
N GLY A 95 7.52 1.70 0.46
CA GLY A 95 7.61 1.88 -0.99
C GLY A 95 8.89 2.53 -1.46
#